data_AF-A0A6I2FJZ0-F1
#
_entry.id   AF-A0A6I2FJZ0-F1
#
_cell.length_a   1.000
_cell.length_b   1.000
_cell.length_c   1.000
_cell.angle_alpha   90.00
_cell.angle_beta   90.00
_cell.angle_gamma   90.00
#
_symmetry.space_group_name_H-M   'P 1'
#
loop_
_entity.id
_entity.type
_entity.pdbx_description
1 polymer ?
#
loop_
_entity_poly.entity_id
_entity_poly.type
_entity_poly.pdbx_seq_one_letter_code
_entity_poly.pdbx_strand_id
1 'polypeptide(L)'
;MQEFWQFAGDYWWLIFPLMGVFGGAGKAWQRNARDRHQRRLEVLRAKAEIASAHAEARAARHRPFVSAAPVERPAAEQLHALFDAQDAVTARWLEYELDVAKLIAFPAMSDGRQPLTAAFLRAKKVADRLRPASAKVRIGREQLDEYRNAVTDYEVAFDVAERDARRLKDSTFTQAERKRLDTAKQLLTVAVDEAATPAERQLAYKRVREELDGLLSLSDGAIEVLEQKVALELPAGDDRG
;
A
#
# COMPACT_ATOMS: atom_id res chain seq x y z
N MET A 1 -34.06 46.86 43.22
CA MET A 1 -32.62 46.84 42.85
C MET A 1 -31.73 46.21 43.93
N GLN A 2 -32.01 46.34 45.24
CA GLN A 2 -31.22 45.68 46.29
C GLN A 2 -31.51 44.17 46.46
N GLU A 3 -32.73 43.70 46.23
CA GLU A 3 -33.09 42.28 46.37
C GLU A 3 -32.42 41.36 45.34
N PHE A 4 -32.12 41.87 44.14
CA PHE A 4 -31.37 41.13 43.12
C PHE A 4 -29.93 40.81 43.56
N TRP A 5 -29.31 41.73 44.32
CA TRP A 5 -27.96 41.55 44.85
C TRP A 5 -27.90 40.60 46.04
N GLN A 6 -28.99 40.46 46.82
CA GLN A 6 -29.09 39.43 47.87
C GLN A 6 -29.30 38.03 47.28
N PHE A 7 -30.14 37.90 46.25
CA PHE A 7 -30.32 36.63 45.54
C PHE A 7 -29.03 36.13 44.88
N ALA A 8 -28.23 37.03 44.29
CA ALA A 8 -26.92 36.69 43.74
C ALA A 8 -25.87 36.29 44.80
N GLY A 9 -26.03 36.74 46.05
CA GLY A 9 -25.18 36.37 47.18
C GLY A 9 -25.52 34.99 47.76
N ASP A 10 -26.81 34.67 47.92
CA ASP A 10 -27.27 33.42 48.55
C ASP A 10 -27.13 32.19 47.66
N TYR A 11 -27.17 32.37 46.33
CA TYR A 11 -27.10 31.27 45.36
C TYR A 11 -25.75 31.14 44.65
N TRP A 12 -24.68 31.79 45.13
CA TRP A 12 -23.34 31.71 44.55
C TRP A 12 -22.81 30.25 44.46
N TRP A 13 -23.29 29.37 45.33
CA TRP A 13 -22.88 27.97 45.39
C TRP A 13 -23.47 27.12 44.25
N LEU A 14 -24.48 27.58 43.51
CA LEU A 14 -25.05 26.88 42.34
C LEU A 14 -24.11 26.86 41.12
N ILE A 15 -23.00 27.62 41.14
CA ILE A 15 -21.95 27.56 40.10
C ILE A 15 -21.13 26.26 40.22
N PHE A 16 -21.02 25.68 41.42
CA PHE A 16 -20.15 24.53 41.69
C PHE A 16 -20.61 23.20 41.05
N PRO A 17 -21.91 22.82 41.02
CA PRO A 17 -22.35 21.61 40.32
C PRO A 17 -22.18 21.70 38.79
N LEU A 18 -22.22 22.90 38.20
CA LEU A 18 -21.99 23.12 36.78
C LEU A 18 -20.51 23.05 36.38
N MET A 19 -19.57 23.39 37.28
CA MET A 19 -18.13 23.24 37.05
C MET A 19 -17.64 21.78 37.08
N GLY A 20 -18.32 20.89 37.81
CA GLY A 20 -17.99 19.47 37.85
C GLY A 20 -18.22 18.74 36.52
N VAL A 21 -19.21 19.19 35.73
CA VAL A 21 -19.57 18.58 34.43
C VAL A 21 -18.69 19.11 33.27
N PHE A 22 -18.11 20.31 33.39
CA PHE A 22 -17.16 20.83 32.40
C PHE A 22 -15.69 20.39 32.61
N GLY A 23 -15.32 19.92 33.81
CA GLY A 23 -13.94 19.45 34.11
C GLY A 23 -13.52 18.16 33.41
N GLY A 24 -14.48 17.32 32.97
CA GLY A 24 -14.20 16.03 32.32
C GLY A 24 -13.85 16.11 30.83
N ALA A 25 -14.32 17.14 30.12
CA ALA A 25 -14.13 17.26 28.67
C ALA A 25 -12.77 17.87 28.27
N GLY A 26 -12.09 18.59 29.17
CA GLY A 26 -10.81 19.25 28.89
C GLY A 26 -9.60 18.30 28.78
N LYS A 27 -9.58 17.21 29.55
CA LYS A 27 -8.43 16.25 29.53
C LYS A 27 -8.43 15.31 28.33
N ALA A 28 -9.58 15.04 27.71
CA ALA A 28 -9.67 14.23 26.50
C ALA A 28 -9.16 14.99 25.25
N TRP A 29 -9.40 16.31 25.20
CA TRP A 29 -8.92 17.17 24.11
C TRP A 29 -7.40 17.43 24.17
N GLN A 30 -6.84 17.49 25.38
CA GLN A 30 -5.40 17.75 25.59
C GLN A 30 -4.49 16.54 25.28
N ARG A 31 -5.03 15.32 25.29
CA ARG A 31 -4.31 14.09 24.89
C ARG A 31 -4.25 13.94 23.37
N ASN A 32 -5.35 14.24 22.68
CA ASN A 32 -5.48 14.16 21.23
C ASN A 32 -4.76 15.28 20.45
N ALA A 33 -4.30 16.34 21.13
CA ALA A 33 -3.47 17.40 20.55
C ALA A 33 -1.96 17.08 20.60
N ARG A 34 -1.52 16.32 21.61
CA ARG A 34 -0.11 15.89 21.75
C ARG A 34 0.26 14.83 20.72
N ASP A 35 -0.65 13.88 20.46
CA ASP A 35 -0.46 12.84 19.45
C ASP A 35 -0.41 13.43 18.02
N ARG A 36 -1.15 14.51 17.76
CA ARG A 36 -1.09 15.24 16.49
C ARG A 36 0.20 16.04 16.32
N HIS A 37 0.78 16.55 17.40
CA HIS A 37 2.06 17.24 17.34
C HIS A 37 3.23 16.26 17.11
N GLN A 38 3.19 15.08 17.74
CA GLN A 38 4.14 14.01 17.47
C GLN A 38 4.06 13.51 16.03
N ARG A 39 2.85 13.26 15.51
CA ARG A 39 2.64 12.89 14.10
C ARG A 39 3.08 13.99 13.13
N ARG A 40 2.94 15.29 13.49
CA ARG A 40 3.46 16.40 12.67
C ARG A 40 4.98 16.46 12.67
N LEU A 41 5.64 16.18 13.80
CA LEU A 41 7.10 16.12 13.87
C LEU A 41 7.66 14.89 13.14
N GLU A 42 6.97 13.76 13.19
CA GLU A 42 7.31 12.57 12.40
C GLU A 42 7.09 12.80 10.91
N VAL A 43 6.01 13.47 10.51
CA VAL A 43 5.79 13.85 9.10
C VAL A 43 6.81 14.89 8.63
N LEU A 44 7.24 15.82 9.48
CA LEU A 44 8.29 16.78 9.13
C LEU A 44 9.66 16.10 9.02
N ARG A 45 9.97 15.12 9.88
CA ARG A 45 11.19 14.30 9.78
C ARG A 45 11.13 13.38 8.57
N ALA A 46 10.03 12.68 8.32
CA ALA A 46 9.84 11.88 7.12
C ALA A 46 9.90 12.74 5.85
N LYS A 47 9.36 13.96 5.87
CA LYS A 47 9.50 14.91 4.75
C LYS A 47 10.93 15.43 4.61
N ALA A 48 11.66 15.63 5.71
CA ALA A 48 13.06 16.03 5.68
C ALA A 48 13.96 14.89 5.18
N GLU A 49 13.67 13.64 5.56
CA GLU A 49 14.32 12.41 5.11
C GLU A 49 14.00 12.11 3.64
N ILE A 50 12.76 12.34 3.20
CA ILE A 50 12.39 12.25 1.77
C ILE A 50 13.04 13.37 0.96
N ALA A 51 13.10 14.60 1.51
CA ALA A 51 13.76 15.72 0.86
C ALA A 51 15.28 15.52 0.79
N SER A 52 15.90 14.96 1.84
CA SER A 52 17.32 14.60 1.84
C SER A 52 17.59 13.41 0.92
N ALA A 53 16.74 12.39 0.89
CA ALA A 53 16.84 11.28 -0.06
C ALA A 53 16.64 11.75 -1.51
N HIS A 54 15.74 12.69 -1.77
CA HIS A 54 15.59 13.33 -3.08
C HIS A 54 16.80 14.19 -3.44
N ALA A 55 17.38 14.91 -2.47
CA ALA A 55 18.59 15.71 -2.68
C ALA A 55 19.82 14.82 -2.91
N GLU A 56 19.94 13.72 -2.19
CA GLU A 56 20.98 12.70 -2.34
C GLU A 56 20.81 11.93 -3.66
N ALA A 57 19.59 11.57 -4.07
CA ALA A 57 19.32 10.97 -5.36
C ALA A 57 19.58 11.96 -6.52
N ARG A 58 19.40 13.27 -6.31
CA ARG A 58 19.76 14.31 -7.28
C ARG A 58 21.28 14.55 -7.31
N ALA A 59 21.94 14.49 -6.16
CA ALA A 59 23.40 14.59 -6.05
C ALA A 59 24.12 13.35 -6.60
N ALA A 60 23.54 12.16 -6.43
CA ALA A 60 24.02 10.90 -7.00
C ALA A 60 23.86 10.89 -8.53
N ARG A 61 22.76 11.44 -9.06
CA ARG A 61 22.58 11.70 -10.50
C ARG A 61 23.61 12.67 -11.09
N HIS A 62 24.23 13.51 -10.26
CA HIS A 62 25.26 14.47 -10.68
C HIS A 62 26.69 14.07 -10.28
N ARG A 63 26.92 12.89 -9.68
CA ARG A 63 28.28 12.38 -9.52
C ARG A 63 28.81 11.93 -10.88
N PRO A 64 29.95 12.47 -11.36
CA PRO A 64 30.59 11.95 -12.55
C PRO A 64 31.03 10.52 -12.25
N PHE A 65 30.41 9.55 -12.90
CA PHE A 65 30.87 8.18 -12.89
C PHE A 65 32.20 8.13 -13.65
N VAL A 66 33.30 7.87 -12.94
CA VAL A 66 34.58 7.53 -13.58
C VAL A 66 34.41 6.12 -14.14
N SER A 67 33.94 6.04 -15.39
CA SER A 67 33.72 4.78 -16.08
C SER A 67 35.07 4.19 -16.50
N ALA A 68 35.39 2.99 -16.00
CA ALA A 68 36.26 2.09 -16.74
C ALA A 68 35.57 1.82 -18.09
N ALA A 69 36.29 2.00 -19.20
CA ALA A 69 35.74 1.97 -20.56
C ALA A 69 34.79 0.77 -20.75
N PRO A 70 33.51 0.99 -21.12
CA PRO A 70 32.59 -0.11 -21.30
C PRO A 70 32.96 -0.88 -22.57
N VAL A 71 33.00 -2.21 -22.47
CA VAL A 71 32.83 -3.07 -23.64
C VAL A 71 31.42 -2.78 -24.15
N GLU A 72 31.29 -2.10 -25.29
CA GLU A 72 29.98 -1.76 -25.86
C GLU A 72 29.23 -3.04 -26.22
N ARG A 73 28.31 -3.47 -25.32
CA ARG A 73 27.32 -4.49 -25.66
C ARG A 73 26.44 -3.95 -26.79
N PRO A 74 26.06 -4.77 -27.79
CA PRO A 74 25.09 -4.37 -28.81
C PRO A 74 23.85 -3.76 -28.16
N ALA A 75 23.36 -2.64 -28.69
CA ALA A 75 22.20 -1.92 -28.12
C ALA A 75 20.96 -2.83 -27.94
N ALA A 76 20.79 -3.81 -28.82
CA ALA A 76 19.73 -4.81 -28.73
C ALA A 76 19.83 -5.68 -27.46
N GLU A 77 21.03 -6.14 -27.10
CA GLU A 77 21.25 -6.94 -25.87
C GLU A 77 20.97 -6.11 -24.61
N GLN A 78 21.33 -4.82 -24.63
CA GLN A 78 21.03 -3.91 -23.53
C GLN A 78 19.52 -3.69 -23.37
N LEU A 79 18.79 -3.56 -24.48
CA LEU A 79 17.32 -3.45 -24.46
C LEU A 79 16.64 -4.71 -23.93
N HIS A 80 17.12 -5.89 -24.32
CA HIS A 80 16.64 -7.15 -23.78
C HIS A 80 16.79 -7.20 -22.26
N ALA A 81 17.98 -6.88 -21.74
CA ALA A 81 18.20 -6.84 -20.30
C ALA A 81 17.28 -5.85 -19.56
N LEU A 82 16.97 -4.70 -20.17
CA LEU A 82 16.04 -3.72 -19.60
C LEU A 82 14.59 -4.20 -19.61
N PHE A 83 14.18 -4.93 -20.64
CA PHE A 83 12.86 -5.55 -20.71
C PHE A 83 12.71 -6.60 -19.62
N ASP A 84 13.70 -7.48 -19.49
CA ASP A 84 13.70 -8.53 -18.48
C ASP A 84 13.64 -7.94 -17.07
N ALA A 85 14.38 -6.86 -16.82
CA ALA A 85 14.36 -6.12 -15.55
C ALA A 85 12.96 -5.53 -15.25
N GLN A 86 12.37 -4.80 -16.20
CA GLN A 86 11.04 -4.22 -16.02
C GLN A 86 9.95 -5.30 -15.85
N ASP A 87 10.03 -6.39 -16.59
CA ASP A 87 9.09 -7.51 -16.51
C ASP A 87 9.24 -8.24 -15.16
N ALA A 88 10.47 -8.39 -14.64
CA ALA A 88 10.71 -8.99 -13.33
C ALA A 88 10.08 -8.18 -12.18
N VAL A 89 10.22 -6.85 -12.19
CA VAL A 89 9.55 -5.98 -11.20
C VAL A 89 8.03 -6.05 -11.36
N THR A 90 7.54 -6.04 -12.60
CA THR A 90 6.10 -6.13 -12.87
C THR A 90 5.51 -7.46 -12.39
N ALA A 91 6.21 -8.57 -12.60
CA ALA A 91 5.81 -9.88 -12.08
C ALA A 91 5.74 -9.88 -10.55
N ARG A 92 6.78 -9.37 -9.85
CA ARG A 92 6.77 -9.21 -8.39
C ARG A 92 5.61 -8.35 -7.90
N TRP A 93 5.28 -7.27 -8.61
CA TRP A 93 4.13 -6.43 -8.25
C TRP A 93 2.79 -7.15 -8.45
N LEU A 94 2.62 -7.88 -9.56
CA LEU A 94 1.39 -8.62 -9.84
C LEU A 94 1.07 -9.66 -8.76
N GLU A 95 2.07 -10.19 -8.06
CA GLU A 95 1.83 -11.04 -6.89
C GLU A 95 1.04 -10.31 -5.80
N TYR A 96 1.19 -8.99 -5.62
CA TYR A 96 0.40 -8.22 -4.65
C TYR A 96 -1.01 -7.88 -5.14
N GLU A 97 -1.18 -7.76 -6.47
CA GLU A 97 -2.47 -7.41 -7.08
C GLU A 97 -3.37 -8.61 -7.35
N LEU A 98 -2.80 -9.78 -7.60
CA LEU A 98 -3.53 -10.99 -8.00
C LEU A 98 -3.61 -12.05 -6.89
N ASP A 99 -2.64 -12.09 -5.97
CA ASP A 99 -2.71 -12.99 -4.81
C ASP A 99 -3.41 -12.29 -3.64
N VAL A 100 -4.66 -12.68 -3.42
CA VAL A 100 -5.49 -12.16 -2.31
C VAL A 100 -4.80 -12.34 -0.95
N ALA A 101 -4.03 -13.41 -0.73
CA ALA A 101 -3.31 -13.59 0.53
C ALA A 101 -2.23 -12.51 0.73
N LYS A 102 -1.48 -12.19 -0.33
CA LYS A 102 -0.49 -11.10 -0.29
C LYS A 102 -1.13 -9.74 -0.17
N LEU A 103 -2.25 -9.52 -0.84
CA LEU A 103 -3.02 -8.28 -0.75
C LEU A 103 -3.46 -8.02 0.69
N ILE A 104 -3.99 -9.03 1.39
CA ILE A 104 -4.37 -8.89 2.81
C ILE A 104 -3.14 -8.71 3.72
N ALA A 105 -2.02 -9.37 3.43
CA ALA A 105 -0.81 -9.27 4.24
C ALA A 105 -0.07 -7.93 4.10
N PHE A 106 -0.10 -7.34 2.91
CA PHE A 106 0.64 -6.12 2.56
C PHE A 106 -0.25 -5.11 1.81
N PRO A 107 -1.37 -4.67 2.41
CA PRO A 107 -2.39 -3.86 1.73
C PRO A 107 -1.87 -2.51 1.22
N ALA A 108 -0.82 -1.98 1.84
CA ALA A 108 -0.17 -0.76 1.39
C ALA A 108 0.42 -0.86 -0.05
N MET A 109 0.75 -2.06 -0.55
CA MET A 109 1.28 -2.24 -1.91
C MET A 109 0.24 -1.98 -3.01
N SER A 110 -1.05 -2.13 -2.70
CA SER A 110 -2.15 -1.91 -3.64
C SER A 110 -2.88 -0.58 -3.39
N ASP A 111 -2.58 0.10 -2.28
CA ASP A 111 -3.18 1.39 -1.94
C ASP A 111 -2.41 2.56 -2.58
N GLY A 112 -2.93 3.08 -3.69
CA GLY A 112 -2.38 4.25 -4.39
C GLY A 112 -2.41 5.56 -3.57
N ARG A 113 -3.04 5.58 -2.39
CA ARG A 113 -2.96 6.72 -1.45
C ARG A 113 -1.67 6.71 -0.64
N GLN A 114 -1.00 5.57 -0.53
CA GLN A 114 0.29 5.47 0.13
C GLN A 114 1.37 6.18 -0.70
N PRO A 115 2.14 7.12 -0.11
CA PRO A 115 3.06 7.95 -0.89
C PRO A 115 4.12 7.16 -1.69
N LEU A 116 4.65 6.09 -1.10
CA LEU A 116 5.69 5.26 -1.72
C LEU A 116 5.11 4.36 -2.82
N THR A 117 3.95 3.75 -2.59
CA THR A 117 3.20 3.02 -3.62
C THR A 117 2.81 3.93 -4.78
N ALA A 118 2.34 5.14 -4.50
CA ALA A 118 2.04 6.12 -5.53
C ALA A 118 3.28 6.53 -6.32
N ALA A 119 4.45 6.65 -5.68
CA ALA A 119 5.71 6.94 -6.34
C ALA A 119 6.14 5.79 -7.27
N PHE A 120 6.05 4.55 -6.78
CA PHE A 120 6.25 3.33 -7.56
C PHE A 120 5.34 3.27 -8.79
N LEU A 121 4.02 3.45 -8.62
CA LEU A 121 3.06 3.42 -9.73
C LEU A 121 3.31 4.52 -10.77
N ARG A 122 3.79 5.69 -10.33
CA ARG A 122 4.23 6.75 -11.26
C ARG A 122 5.50 6.35 -12.01
N ALA A 123 6.49 5.79 -11.33
CA ALA A 123 7.72 5.31 -11.95
C ALA A 123 7.43 4.20 -12.97
N LYS A 124 6.53 3.26 -12.63
CA LYS A 124 5.99 2.24 -13.54
C LYS A 124 5.44 2.86 -14.81
N LYS A 125 4.53 3.83 -14.68
CA LYS A 125 3.91 4.51 -15.82
C LYS A 125 4.94 5.21 -16.71
N VAL A 126 6.01 5.76 -16.13
CA VAL A 126 7.10 6.37 -16.89
C VAL A 126 7.90 5.32 -17.64
N ALA A 127 8.29 4.22 -17.00
CA ALA A 127 8.99 3.10 -17.63
C ALA A 127 8.18 2.46 -18.76
N ASP A 128 6.88 2.20 -18.53
CA ASP A 128 5.96 1.64 -19.53
C ASP A 128 5.84 2.56 -20.77
N ARG A 129 5.77 3.87 -20.56
CA ARG A 129 5.69 4.85 -21.66
C ARG A 129 6.97 4.94 -22.48
N LEU A 130 8.13 4.76 -21.83
CA LEU A 130 9.44 4.85 -22.48
C LEU A 130 9.89 3.52 -23.09
N ARG A 131 9.23 2.41 -22.75
CA ARG A 131 9.53 1.06 -23.26
C ARG A 131 9.35 1.01 -24.78
N PRO A 132 10.42 0.75 -25.56
CA PRO A 132 10.29 0.52 -27.00
C PRO A 132 9.39 -0.68 -27.32
N ALA A 133 8.71 -0.64 -28.46
CA ALA A 133 7.79 -1.71 -28.88
C ALA A 133 8.47 -3.08 -29.06
N SER A 134 9.78 -3.10 -29.40
CA SER A 134 10.58 -4.32 -29.39
C SER A 134 12.08 -3.99 -29.29
N ALA A 135 12.88 -4.97 -28.87
CA ALA A 135 14.34 -4.85 -28.81
C ALA A 135 15.02 -4.74 -30.20
N LYS A 136 14.26 -4.98 -31.28
CA LYS A 136 14.74 -4.86 -32.67
C LYS A 136 14.66 -3.42 -33.19
N VAL A 137 13.93 -2.55 -32.51
CA VAL A 137 13.80 -1.14 -32.89
C VAL A 137 15.14 -0.44 -32.66
N ARG A 138 15.62 0.29 -33.65
CA ARG A 138 16.78 1.17 -33.49
C ARG A 138 16.34 2.42 -32.76
N ILE A 139 16.91 2.65 -31.58
CA ILE A 139 16.70 3.86 -30.78
C ILE A 139 18.00 4.63 -30.64
N GLY A 140 17.90 5.94 -30.42
CA GLY A 140 19.06 6.78 -30.14
C GLY A 140 19.67 6.48 -28.76
N ARG A 141 20.93 6.89 -28.55
CA ARG A 141 21.61 6.74 -27.24
C ARG A 141 20.83 7.44 -26.11
N GLU A 142 20.36 8.65 -26.36
CA GLU A 142 19.57 9.43 -25.40
C GLU A 142 18.30 8.69 -24.96
N GLN A 143 17.53 8.14 -25.91
CA GLN A 143 16.32 7.35 -25.63
C GLN A 143 16.65 6.08 -24.84
N LEU A 144 17.75 5.40 -25.16
CA LEU A 144 18.21 4.22 -24.42
C LEU A 144 18.56 4.59 -22.97
N ASP A 145 19.25 5.72 -22.76
CA ASP A 145 19.63 6.19 -21.43
C ASP A 145 18.42 6.65 -20.62
N GLU A 146 17.46 7.34 -21.25
CA GLU A 146 16.18 7.69 -20.62
C GLU A 146 15.41 6.45 -20.17
N TYR A 147 15.28 5.44 -21.04
CA TYR A 147 14.59 4.21 -20.72
C TYR A 147 15.31 3.43 -19.61
N ARG A 148 16.65 3.33 -19.68
CA ARG A 148 17.47 2.72 -18.62
C ARG A 148 17.20 3.37 -17.26
N ASN A 149 17.27 4.71 -17.21
CA ASN A 149 17.03 5.46 -15.98
C ASN A 149 15.61 5.23 -15.45
N ALA A 150 14.61 5.18 -16.32
CA ALA A 150 13.23 4.92 -15.93
C ALA A 150 13.03 3.50 -15.36
N VAL A 151 13.70 2.49 -15.91
CA VAL A 151 13.67 1.12 -15.38
C VAL A 151 14.34 1.07 -14.00
N THR A 152 15.50 1.71 -13.84
CA THR A 152 16.18 1.80 -12.53
C THR A 152 15.33 2.55 -11.49
N ASP A 153 14.71 3.67 -11.86
CA ASP A 153 13.81 4.41 -10.97
C ASP A 153 12.59 3.56 -10.58
N TYR A 154 12.06 2.75 -11.51
CA TYR A 154 10.97 1.81 -11.27
C TYR A 154 11.36 0.71 -10.27
N GLU A 155 12.51 0.07 -10.47
CA GLU A 155 13.07 -0.94 -9.56
C GLU A 155 13.25 -0.39 -8.13
N VAL A 156 13.93 0.75 -8.01
CA VAL A 156 14.21 1.37 -6.71
C VAL A 156 12.92 1.78 -6.02
N ALA A 157 11.98 2.40 -6.74
CA ALA A 157 10.71 2.82 -6.16
C ALA A 157 9.89 1.61 -5.68
N PHE A 158 9.88 0.50 -6.44
CA PHE A 158 9.22 -0.73 -6.01
C PHE A 158 9.84 -1.31 -4.74
N ASP A 159 11.17 -1.45 -4.69
CA ASP A 159 11.85 -2.00 -3.52
C ASP A 159 11.63 -1.15 -2.26
N VAL A 160 11.61 0.17 -2.39
CA VAL A 160 11.32 1.08 -1.28
C VAL A 160 9.86 0.95 -0.82
N ALA A 161 8.91 0.89 -1.75
CA ALA A 161 7.50 0.68 -1.44
C ALA A 161 7.28 -0.68 -0.76
N GLU A 162 7.91 -1.74 -1.25
CA GLU A 162 7.78 -3.09 -0.69
C GLU A 162 8.33 -3.17 0.74
N ARG A 163 9.50 -2.58 1.00
CA ARG A 163 10.06 -2.52 2.35
C ARG A 163 9.14 -1.77 3.31
N ASP A 164 8.56 -0.66 2.86
CA ASP A 164 7.63 0.10 3.69
C ASP A 164 6.31 -0.64 3.93
N ALA A 165 5.75 -1.28 2.90
CA ALA A 165 4.55 -2.10 3.06
C ALA A 165 4.77 -3.27 4.03
N ARG A 166 5.95 -3.90 4.00
CA ARG A 166 6.34 -4.94 4.97
C ARG A 166 6.51 -4.41 6.40
N ARG A 167 6.91 -3.15 6.55
CA ARG A 167 7.01 -2.47 7.85
C ARG A 167 5.62 -2.07 8.38
N LEU A 168 4.75 -1.58 7.51
CA LEU A 168 3.40 -1.15 7.86
C LEU A 168 2.47 -2.32 8.12
N LYS A 169 2.47 -3.37 7.28
CA LYS A 169 1.51 -4.48 7.32
C LYS A 169 0.07 -3.96 7.45
N ASP A 170 -0.59 -4.27 8.56
CA ASP A 170 -1.96 -3.87 8.91
C ASP A 170 -2.01 -2.75 9.99
N SER A 171 -0.87 -2.14 10.31
CA SER A 171 -0.78 -1.13 11.38
C SER A 171 -1.56 0.15 11.10
N THR A 172 -1.86 0.42 9.82
CA THR A 172 -2.67 1.56 9.39
C THR A 172 -4.17 1.37 9.62
N PHE A 173 -4.62 0.13 9.87
CA PHE A 173 -6.00 -0.21 10.14
C PHE A 173 -6.34 -0.03 11.63
N THR A 174 -7.61 0.16 11.93
CA THR A 174 -8.14 0.11 13.30
C THR A 174 -8.10 -1.33 13.84
N GLN A 175 -8.27 -1.49 15.16
CA GLN A 175 -8.31 -2.84 15.75
C GLN A 175 -9.47 -3.69 15.23
N ALA A 176 -10.62 -3.08 14.96
CA ALA A 176 -11.78 -3.79 14.41
C ALA A 176 -11.51 -4.26 12.96
N GLU A 177 -10.93 -3.40 12.13
CA GLU A 177 -10.55 -3.75 10.76
C GLU A 177 -9.47 -4.83 10.73
N ARG A 178 -8.44 -4.76 11.59
CA ARG A 178 -7.42 -5.82 11.68
C ARG A 178 -8.03 -7.18 12.00
N LYS A 179 -9.01 -7.25 12.92
CA LYS A 179 -9.72 -8.50 13.22
C LYS A 179 -10.44 -9.05 11.98
N ARG A 180 -11.11 -8.19 11.21
CA ARG A 180 -11.75 -8.60 9.95
C ARG A 180 -10.73 -9.12 8.94
N LEU A 181 -9.59 -8.45 8.79
CA LEU A 181 -8.49 -8.92 7.92
C LEU A 181 -7.95 -10.28 8.36
N ASP A 182 -7.77 -10.50 9.67
CA ASP A 182 -7.30 -11.79 10.19
C ASP A 182 -8.35 -12.90 10.00
N THR A 183 -9.63 -12.60 10.19
CA THR A 183 -10.72 -13.52 9.85
C THR A 183 -10.74 -13.84 8.36
N ALA A 184 -10.56 -12.84 7.49
CA ALA A 184 -10.46 -13.05 6.04
C ALA A 184 -9.26 -13.95 5.68
N LYS A 185 -8.09 -13.80 6.32
CA LYS A 185 -6.94 -14.70 6.11
C LYS A 185 -7.27 -16.14 6.47
N GLN A 186 -7.91 -16.37 7.62
CA GLN A 186 -8.30 -17.71 8.07
C GLN A 186 -9.31 -18.37 7.12
N LEU A 187 -10.33 -17.61 6.71
CA LEU A 187 -11.32 -18.08 5.75
C LEU A 187 -10.70 -18.35 4.39
N LEU A 188 -9.73 -17.54 3.97
CA LEU A 188 -9.00 -17.75 2.73
C LEU A 188 -8.22 -19.07 2.74
N THR A 189 -7.61 -19.43 3.87
CA THR A 189 -6.97 -20.75 4.02
C THR A 189 -7.95 -21.88 3.75
N VAL A 190 -9.15 -21.83 4.31
CA VAL A 190 -10.19 -22.84 4.07
C VAL A 190 -10.70 -22.81 2.63
N ALA A 191 -10.85 -21.62 2.04
CA ALA A 191 -11.37 -21.46 0.68
C ALA A 191 -10.48 -22.13 -0.38
N VAL A 192 -9.17 -22.23 -0.13
CA VAL A 192 -8.18 -22.83 -1.05
C VAL A 192 -7.62 -24.16 -0.54
N ASP A 193 -8.23 -24.76 0.49
CA ASP A 193 -7.78 -26.04 1.05
C ASP A 193 -8.43 -27.23 0.33
N GLU A 194 -7.62 -28.01 -0.39
CA GLU A 194 -8.05 -29.24 -1.09
C GLU A 194 -8.72 -30.27 -0.17
N ALA A 195 -8.37 -30.29 1.13
CA ALA A 195 -8.95 -31.23 2.09
C ALA A 195 -10.36 -30.83 2.55
N ALA A 196 -10.77 -29.57 2.35
CA ALA A 196 -12.09 -29.08 2.69
C ALA A 196 -13.13 -29.50 1.64
N THR A 197 -14.39 -29.63 2.06
CA THR A 197 -15.46 -29.97 1.11
C THR A 197 -15.75 -28.83 0.13
N PRO A 198 -16.23 -29.13 -1.09
CA PRO A 198 -16.73 -28.14 -2.05
C PRO A 198 -17.61 -27.03 -1.47
N ALA A 199 -18.56 -27.40 -0.61
CA ALA A 199 -19.51 -26.47 -0.02
C ALA A 199 -18.84 -25.55 1.02
N GLU A 200 -17.93 -26.07 1.82
CA GLU A 200 -17.16 -25.29 2.81
C GLU A 200 -16.26 -24.28 2.11
N ARG A 201 -15.58 -24.67 1.03
CA ARG A 201 -14.73 -23.75 0.26
C ARG A 201 -15.53 -22.61 -0.37
N GLN A 202 -16.67 -22.92 -0.97
CA GLN A 202 -17.55 -21.91 -1.57
C GLN A 202 -18.15 -20.96 -0.52
N LEU A 203 -18.52 -21.48 0.65
CA LEU A 203 -18.97 -20.65 1.77
C LEU A 203 -17.83 -19.76 2.29
N ALA A 204 -16.63 -20.32 2.48
CA ALA A 204 -15.45 -19.58 2.92
C ALA A 204 -15.08 -18.48 1.92
N TYR A 205 -15.09 -18.76 0.61
CA TYR A 205 -14.86 -17.78 -0.45
C TYR A 205 -15.83 -16.58 -0.35
N LYS A 206 -17.14 -16.84 -0.24
CA LYS A 206 -18.14 -15.77 -0.08
C LYS A 206 -17.87 -14.93 1.18
N ARG A 207 -17.53 -15.60 2.28
CA ARG A 207 -17.20 -14.93 3.55
C ARG A 207 -15.92 -14.10 3.46
N VAL A 208 -14.88 -14.55 2.75
CA VAL A 208 -13.69 -13.74 2.47
C VAL A 208 -14.08 -12.44 1.79
N ARG A 209 -14.91 -12.51 0.74
CA ARG A 209 -15.37 -11.31 0.02
C ARG A 209 -16.15 -10.35 0.92
N GLU A 210 -17.05 -10.87 1.74
CA GLU A 210 -17.80 -10.06 2.74
C GLU A 210 -16.85 -9.37 3.74
N GLU A 211 -15.84 -10.08 4.24
CA GLU A 211 -14.90 -9.52 5.23
C GLU A 211 -13.98 -8.45 4.64
N LEU A 212 -13.58 -8.62 3.38
CA LEU A 212 -12.73 -7.65 2.67
C LEU A 212 -13.51 -6.46 2.12
N ASP A 213 -14.83 -6.60 1.94
CA ASP A 213 -15.68 -5.52 1.43
C ASP A 213 -15.60 -4.26 2.31
N GLY A 214 -15.42 -3.13 1.65
CA GLY A 214 -15.19 -1.83 2.27
C GLY A 214 -13.81 -1.64 2.94
N LEU A 215 -12.98 -2.68 3.08
CA LEU A 215 -11.63 -2.59 3.64
C LEU A 215 -10.57 -2.57 2.55
N LEU A 216 -10.65 -3.52 1.63
CA LEU A 216 -9.69 -3.73 0.56
C LEU A 216 -10.42 -3.89 -0.76
N SER A 217 -10.02 -3.12 -1.77
CA SER A 217 -10.53 -3.27 -3.12
C SER A 217 -9.78 -4.41 -3.80
N LEU A 218 -10.47 -5.51 -4.09
CA LEU A 218 -9.93 -6.59 -4.90
C LEU A 218 -10.02 -6.20 -6.38
N SER A 219 -8.95 -6.48 -7.14
CA SER A 219 -8.99 -6.35 -8.60
C SER A 219 -9.82 -7.48 -9.21
N ASP A 220 -10.41 -7.27 -10.39
CA ASP A 220 -11.15 -8.32 -11.10
C ASP A 220 -10.26 -9.54 -11.36
N GLY A 221 -8.99 -9.32 -11.70
CA GLY A 221 -8.00 -10.38 -11.86
C GLY A 221 -7.71 -11.16 -10.57
N ALA A 222 -7.70 -10.51 -9.41
CA ALA A 222 -7.56 -11.22 -8.13
C ALA A 222 -8.76 -12.12 -7.83
N ILE A 223 -9.95 -11.64 -8.17
CA ILE A 223 -11.20 -12.40 -8.03
C ILE A 223 -11.17 -13.61 -8.95
N GLU A 224 -10.84 -13.43 -10.24
CA GLU A 224 -10.73 -14.51 -11.20
C GLU A 224 -9.71 -15.58 -10.78
N VAL A 225 -8.52 -15.17 -10.34
CA VAL A 225 -7.48 -16.10 -9.85
C VAL A 225 -7.96 -16.86 -8.60
N LEU A 226 -8.64 -16.18 -7.68
CA LEU A 226 -9.19 -16.83 -6.49
C LEU A 226 -10.31 -17.81 -6.85
N GLU A 227 -11.24 -17.41 -7.72
CA GLU A 227 -12.33 -18.27 -8.20
C GLU A 227 -11.79 -19.50 -8.92
N GLN A 228 -10.78 -19.34 -9.76
CA GLN A 228 -10.13 -20.44 -10.45
C GLN A 228 -9.52 -21.45 -9.45
N LYS A 229 -8.86 -21.00 -8.38
CA LYS A 229 -8.33 -21.88 -7.33
C LYS A 229 -9.45 -22.61 -6.58
N VAL A 230 -10.51 -21.89 -6.22
CA VAL A 230 -11.66 -22.48 -5.52
C VAL A 230 -12.40 -23.50 -6.42
N ALA A 231 -12.46 -23.25 -7.74
CA ALA A 231 -13.21 -24.02 -8.73
C ALA A 231 -12.46 -25.20 -9.36
N LEU A 232 -11.16 -25.06 -9.69
CA LEU A 232 -10.35 -26.13 -10.29
C LEU A 232 -10.17 -27.34 -9.35
N GLU A 233 -10.38 -27.14 -8.05
CA GLU A 233 -10.27 -28.18 -7.04
C GLU A 233 -11.62 -28.81 -6.68
N LEU A 234 -12.70 -28.41 -7.35
CA LEU A 234 -13.98 -29.11 -7.32
C LEU A 234 -13.90 -30.27 -8.33
N PRO A 235 -14.33 -31.50 -8.00
CA PRO A 235 -14.59 -32.47 -9.05
C PRO A 235 -15.63 -31.85 -9.99
N ALA A 236 -15.31 -31.79 -11.30
CA ALA A 236 -16.26 -31.44 -12.33
C ALA A 236 -17.53 -32.26 -12.07
N GLY A 237 -18.66 -31.56 -11.90
CA GLY A 237 -19.92 -32.15 -11.47
C GLY A 237 -20.21 -33.45 -12.24
N ASP A 238 -20.57 -34.48 -11.48
CA ASP A 238 -21.09 -35.74 -11.99
C ASP A 238 -22.39 -35.44 -12.74
N ASP A 239 -22.29 -35.17 -14.05
CA ASP A 239 -23.41 -35.23 -14.98
C ASP A 239 -23.82 -36.70 -15.12
N ARG A 240 -24.61 -37.17 -14.14
CA ARG A 240 -25.42 -38.38 -14.24
C ARG A 240 -26.79 -38.12 -13.65
N GLY A 241 -27.75 -37.93 -14.56
CA GLY A 241 -29.19 -37.85 -14.29
C GLY A 241 -29.96 -37.58 -15.56
#